data_AF-A0A3B0UD46-F1
#
_entry.id   AF-A0A3B0UD46-F1
#
_cell.length_a   1.000
_cell.length_b   1.000
_cell.length_c   1.000
_cell.angle_alpha   90.00
_cell.angle_beta   90.00
_cell.angle_gamma   90.00
#
_symmetry.space_group_name_H-M   'P 1'
#
loop_
_entity.id
_entity.type
_entity.pdbx_description
1 polymer ?
#
loop_
_entity_poly.entity_id
_entity_poly.type
_entity_poly.pdbx_seq_one_letter_code
_entity_poly.pdbx_strand_id
1 'polypeptide(L)'
;MNYIGSKHKLSSFIQKSIKEVVGDDLSGLVFCDLFAGTGIVGRNFKPLVKQVIANDIEWYSYILNRNYIGNYKSLNCVEKIKKLNNLKGFEGFIFHNYC
;
A
#
# COMPACT_ATOMS: atom_id res chain seq x y z
N MET A 1 -2.82 6.28 -4.96
CA MET A 1 -4.10 6.83 -4.50
C MET A 1 -3.81 8.13 -3.80
N ASN A 2 -4.48 9.22 -4.19
CA ASN A 2 -4.42 10.46 -3.42
C ASN A 2 -5.11 10.21 -2.08
N TYR A 3 -4.44 10.55 -0.99
CA TYR A 3 -4.92 10.28 0.35
C TYR A 3 -4.60 11.48 1.24
N ILE A 4 -5.62 12.01 1.90
CA ILE A 4 -5.47 13.15 2.79
C ILE A 4 -4.52 12.73 3.92
N GLY A 5 -3.54 13.58 4.20
CA GLY A 5 -2.52 13.29 5.21
C GLY A 5 -1.46 12.25 4.78
N SER A 6 -1.41 11.88 3.49
CA SER A 6 -0.36 11.00 2.96
C SER A 6 1.04 11.52 3.29
N LYS A 7 1.88 10.64 3.86
CA LYS A 7 3.26 10.94 4.23
C LYS A 7 4.26 10.72 3.08
N HIS A 8 3.78 10.62 1.83
CA HIS A 8 4.65 10.37 0.67
C HIS A 8 5.82 11.36 0.58
N LYS A 9 5.54 12.67 0.67
CA LYS A 9 6.55 13.73 0.62
C LYS A 9 7.50 13.72 1.82
N LEU A 10 7.13 13.08 2.92
CA LEU A 10 7.91 13.00 4.16
C LEU A 10 8.67 11.67 4.30
N SER A 11 8.59 10.78 3.31
CA SER A 11 9.20 9.44 3.37
C SER A 11 10.70 9.48 3.69
N SER A 12 11.48 10.32 2.99
CA SER A 12 12.92 10.47 3.23
C SER A 12 13.23 10.99 4.63
N PHE A 13 12.43 11.94 5.13
CA PHE A 13 12.59 12.48 6.48
C PHE A 13 12.33 11.39 7.54
N ILE A 14 11.21 10.66 7.42
CA ILE A 14 10.85 9.57 8.35
C ILE A 14 11.95 8.48 8.35
N GLN A 15 12.44 8.10 7.18
CA GLN A 15 13.50 7.11 7.05
C GLN A 15 14.80 7.57 7.73
N LYS A 16 15.20 8.83 7.50
CA LYS A 16 16.39 9.42 8.13
C LYS A 16 16.25 9.44 9.66
N SER A 17 15.14 9.97 10.17
CA SER A 17 14.90 10.08 11.61
C SER A 17 14.87 8.72 12.31
N ILE A 18 14.33 7.68 11.68
CA ILE A 18 14.35 6.33 12.25
C ILE A 18 15.79 5.79 12.28
N LYS A 19 16.54 5.92 11.19
CA LYS A 19 17.94 5.45 11.11
C LYS A 19 18.87 6.14 12.11
N GLU A 20 18.63 7.42 12.39
CA GLU A 20 19.35 8.16 13.43
C GLU A 20 19.17 7.56 14.83
N VAL A 21 18.08 6.85 15.08
CA VAL A 21 17.78 6.23 16.38
C VAL A 21 18.19 4.76 16.44
N VAL A 22 17.90 3.98 15.38
CA VAL A 22 18.08 2.51 15.38
C VAL A 22 19.30 2.03 14.60
N GLY A 23 20.02 2.94 13.95
CA GLY A 23 21.15 2.62 13.06
C GLY A 23 20.74 2.47 11.60
N ASP A 24 21.74 2.36 10.73
CA ASP A 24 21.57 2.36 9.28
C ASP A 24 21.10 1.03 8.69
N ASP A 25 21.50 -0.09 9.32
CA ASP A 25 21.10 -1.43 8.90
C ASP A 25 19.76 -1.81 9.53
N LEU A 26 18.72 -1.77 8.70
CA LEU A 26 17.36 -2.11 9.11
C LEU A 26 16.99 -3.57 8.76
N SER A 27 17.88 -4.30 8.08
CA SER A 27 17.55 -5.58 7.43
C SER A 27 17.11 -6.67 8.40
N GLY A 28 17.56 -6.62 9.66
CA GLY A 28 17.15 -7.54 10.72
C GLY A 28 15.89 -7.12 11.48
N LEU A 29 15.39 -5.90 11.28
CA LEU A 29 14.34 -5.29 12.09
C LEU A 29 12.93 -5.54 11.53
N VAL A 30 11.93 -5.46 12.40
CA VAL A 30 10.51 -5.49 12.03
C VAL A 30 9.96 -4.07 12.12
N PHE A 31 9.40 -3.57 11.03
CA PHE A 31 8.76 -2.25 10.99
C PHE A 31 7.24 -2.39 11.18
N CYS A 32 6.68 -1.61 12.11
CA CYS A 32 5.25 -1.62 12.39
C CYS A 32 4.60 -0.28 12.04
N ASP A 33 3.76 -0.27 11.00
CA ASP A 33 2.99 0.88 10.54
C ASP A 33 1.55 0.78 11.07
N LEU A 34 1.31 1.33 12.26
CA LEU A 34 0.05 1.14 13.01
C LEU A 34 -1.17 1.87 12.41
N PHE A 35 -0.92 2.89 11.58
CA PHE A 35 -1.92 3.74 10.94
C PHE A 35 -1.57 3.89 9.45
N ALA A 36 -1.54 2.75 8.76
CA ALA A 36 -0.88 2.63 7.47
C ALA A 36 -1.56 3.45 6.36
N GLY A 37 -2.88 3.68 6.42
CA GLY A 37 -3.67 4.28 5.36
C GLY A 37 -3.38 3.60 4.02
N THR A 38 -2.97 4.37 3.02
CA THR A 38 -2.54 3.81 1.71
C THR A 38 -1.32 2.88 1.74
N GLY A 39 -0.67 2.71 2.89
CA GLY A 39 0.54 1.90 3.06
C GLY A 39 1.81 2.56 2.56
N ILE A 40 1.78 3.87 2.24
CA ILE A 40 2.93 4.53 1.61
C ILE A 40 4.18 4.47 2.48
N VAL A 41 4.06 4.61 3.80
CA VAL A 41 5.21 4.53 4.71
C VAL A 41 5.72 3.09 4.75
N GLY A 42 4.90 2.11 5.14
CA GLY A 42 5.28 0.70 5.15
C GLY A 42 5.87 0.18 3.82
N ARG A 43 5.38 0.64 2.66
CA ARG A 43 5.93 0.32 1.34
C ARG A 43 7.37 0.81 1.13
N ASN A 44 7.70 1.99 1.64
CA ASN A 44 9.06 2.54 1.54
C ASN A 44 10.04 1.76 2.44
N PHE A 45 9.57 1.20 3.55
CA PHE A 45 10.39 0.37 4.44
C PHE A 45 10.48 -1.09 4.01
N LYS A 46 9.49 -1.61 3.28
CA LYS A 46 9.42 -3.01 2.83
C LYS A 46 10.74 -3.58 2.25
N PRO A 47 11.47 -2.89 1.35
CA PRO A 47 12.72 -3.44 0.81
C PRO A 47 13.91 -3.34 1.77
N LEU A 48 13.77 -2.67 2.92
CA LEU A 48 14.85 -2.34 3.84
C LEU A 48 14.83 -3.15 5.13
N VAL A 49 13.70 -3.75 5.46
CA VAL A 49 13.45 -4.41 6.76
C VAL A 49 13.12 -5.88 6.58
N LYS A 50 13.28 -6.68 7.64
CA LYS A 50 12.94 -8.10 7.65
C LYS A 50 11.46 -8.35 7.37
N GLN A 51 10.61 -7.51 7.97
CA GLN A 51 9.16 -7.65 7.90
C GLN A 51 8.49 -6.31 8.13
N VAL A 52 7.38 -6.08 7.42
CA VAL A 52 6.47 -4.97 7.69
C VAL A 52 5.16 -5.53 8.25
N ILE A 53 4.74 -4.98 9.39
CA ILE A 53 3.39 -5.16 9.95
C ILE A 53 2.64 -3.86 9.68
N ALA A 54 1.53 -3.93 8.96
CA ALA A 54 0.69 -2.78 8.66
C ALA A 54 -0.69 -2.99 9.27
N ASN A 55 -1.19 -1.97 9.96
CA ASN A 55 -2.50 -1.96 10.59
C ASN A 55 -3.26 -0.69 10.20
N ASP A 56 -4.57 -0.83 10.08
CA ASP A 56 -5.51 0.26 9.93
C ASP A 56 -6.92 -0.22 10.30
N ILE A 57 -7.78 0.70 10.73
CA ILE A 57 -9.19 0.38 11.02
C ILE A 57 -10.03 0.28 9.74
N GLU A 58 -9.62 0.97 8.67
CA GLU A 58 -10.41 1.05 7.45
C GLU A 58 -10.18 -0.14 6.52
N TRP A 59 -11.26 -0.82 6.12
CA TRP A 59 -11.15 -2.06 5.34
C TRP A 59 -10.46 -1.87 3.98
N TYR A 60 -10.69 -0.74 3.31
CA TYR A 60 -10.00 -0.47 2.04
C TYR A 60 -8.48 -0.36 2.25
N SER A 61 -8.03 0.18 3.40
CA SER A 61 -6.62 0.26 3.76
C SER A 61 -6.03 -1.14 3.91
N TYR A 62 -6.75 -2.07 4.56
CA TYR A 62 -6.35 -3.47 4.61
C TYR A 62 -6.14 -4.07 3.22
N ILE A 63 -7.08 -3.87 2.28
CA ILE A 63 -6.95 -4.40 0.91
C ILE A 63 -5.73 -3.81 0.20
N LEU A 64 -5.50 -2.51 0.29
CA LEU A 64 -4.33 -1.84 -0.30
C LEU A 64 -3.03 -2.37 0.29
N ASN A 65 -2.93 -2.46 1.62
CA ASN A 65 -1.74 -2.95 2.31
C ASN A 65 -1.48 -4.42 2.02
N ARG A 66 -2.52 -5.26 1.91
CA ARG A 66 -2.36 -6.67 1.53
C ARG A 66 -1.79 -6.82 0.12
N ASN A 67 -2.19 -5.94 -0.81
CA ASN A 67 -1.63 -5.91 -2.16
C ASN A 67 -0.19 -5.37 -2.17
N TYR A 68 0.07 -4.20 -1.59
CA TYR A 68 1.38 -3.56 -1.74
C TYR A 68 2.47 -4.13 -0.82
N ILE A 69 2.11 -4.48 0.41
CA ILE A 69 3.05 -5.01 1.41
C ILE A 69 2.98 -6.53 1.43
N GLY A 70 1.76 -7.08 1.53
CA GLY A 70 1.56 -8.52 1.67
C GLY A 70 1.87 -9.34 0.43
N ASN A 71 1.76 -8.79 -0.78
CA ASN A 71 2.11 -9.49 -2.01
C ASN A 71 3.60 -9.35 -2.31
N TYR A 72 4.23 -10.45 -2.72
CA TYR A 72 5.65 -10.51 -3.05
C TYR A 72 5.90 -11.25 -4.38
N LYS A 73 4.84 -11.75 -5.02
CA LYS A 73 4.91 -12.44 -6.30
C LYS A 73 4.07 -11.69 -7.33
N SER A 74 4.55 -11.70 -8.57
CA SER A 74 3.73 -11.25 -9.69
C SER A 74 2.50 -12.15 -9.82
N LEU A 75 1.34 -11.54 -10.04
CA LEU A 75 0.10 -12.25 -10.32
C LEU A 75 -0.16 -12.16 -11.82
N ASN A 76 -0.29 -13.31 -12.49
CA ASN A 76 -0.75 -13.30 -13.87
C ASN A 76 -2.27 -13.09 -13.88
N CYS A 77 -2.68 -11.84 -14.08
CA CYS A 77 -4.09 -11.43 -14.13
C CYS A 77 -4.54 -11.02 -15.53
N VAL A 78 -3.72 -11.22 -16.57
CA VAL A 78 -3.97 -10.69 -17.92
C VAL A 78 -5.31 -11.17 -18.46
N GLU A 79 -5.60 -12.47 -18.37
CA GLU A 79 -6.87 -13.04 -18.86
C GLU A 79 -8.07 -12.55 -18.06
N LYS A 80 -7.92 -12.42 -16.73
CA LYS A 80 -8.98 -11.90 -15.85
C LYS A 80 -9.30 -10.44 -16.20
N ILE A 81 -8.27 -9.60 -16.38
CA ILE A 81 -8.42 -8.20 -16.78
C ILE A 81 -9.08 -8.11 -18.16
N LYS A 82 -8.62 -8.92 -19.13
CA LYS A 82 -9.22 -8.98 -20.47
C LYS A 82 -10.69 -9.38 -20.38
N LYS A 83 -11.05 -10.37 -19.57
CA LYS A 83 -12.45 -10.76 -19.36
C LYS A 83 -13.27 -9.61 -18.77
N LEU A 84 -12.78 -8.97 -17.70
CA LEU A 84 -13.49 -7.89 -17.01
C LEU A 84 -13.70 -6.67 -17.91
N ASN A 85 -12.69 -6.28 -18.69
CA ASN A 85 -12.78 -5.15 -19.62
C ASN A 85 -13.71 -5.41 -20.82
N ASN A 86 -14.02 -6.66 -21.13
CA ASN A 86 -14.96 -7.04 -22.19
C ASN A 86 -16.37 -7.34 -21.66
N LEU A 87 -16.65 -7.12 -20.36
CA LEU A 87 -18.00 -7.23 -19.85
C LEU A 87 -18.87 -6.13 -20.47
N LYS A 88 -20.13 -6.48 -20.78
CA LYS A 88 -21.10 -5.48 -21.24
C LYS A 88 -21.34 -4.47 -20.13
N GLY A 89 -21.25 -3.18 -20.48
CA GLY A 89 -21.56 -2.09 -19.54
C GLY A 89 -22.99 -2.20 -19.02
N PHE A 90 -23.20 -1.70 -17.80
CA PHE A 90 -24.49 -1.63 -17.14
C PHE A 90 -24.78 -0.18 -16.73
N GLU A 91 -25.90 0.35 -17.22
CA GLU A 91 -26.39 1.67 -16.85
C GLU A 91 -27.14 1.58 -15.51
N GLY A 92 -26.72 2.37 -14.53
CA GLY A 92 -27.25 2.32 -13.17
C GLY A 92 -26.59 3.38 -12.30
N PHE A 93 -26.68 3.21 -10.98
CA PHE A 93 -26.24 4.24 -10.01
C PHE A 93 -24.82 4.75 -10.26
N ILE A 94 -23.86 3.84 -10.50
CA ILE A 94 -22.47 4.24 -10.75
C ILE A 94 -22.34 5.02 -12.08
N PHE A 95 -22.97 4.54 -13.16
CA PHE A 95 -22.94 5.22 -14.45
C PHE A 95 -23.53 6.63 -14.38
N HIS A 96 -24.64 6.82 -13.66
CA HIS A 96 -25.30 8.13 -13.58
C HIS A 96 -24.61 9.15 -12.67
N ASN A 97 -23.76 8.70 -11.73
CA ASN A 97 -23.19 9.58 -10.70
C ASN A 97 -21.66 9.68 -10.74
N TYR A 98 -20.97 8.75 -11.40
CA TYR A 98 -19.50 8.62 -11.32
C TYR A 98 -18.79 8.33 -12.67
N CYS A 99 -19.52 8.24 -13.79
CA CYS A 99 -18.94 8.09 -15.12
C CYS A 99 -18.98 9.38 -15.93
#